data_AF-A0A368GLT6-F1
#
_entry.id   AF-A0A368GLT6-F1
#
_cell.length_a   1.000
_cell.length_b   1.000
_cell.length_c   1.000
_cell.angle_alpha   90.00
_cell.angle_beta   90.00
_cell.angle_gamma   90.00
#
_symmetry.space_group_name_H-M   'P 1'
#
loop_
_entity.id
_entity.type
_entity.pdbx_description
1 polymer ?
#
loop_
_entity_poly.entity_id
_entity_poly.type
_entity_poly.pdbx_seq_one_letter_code
_entity_poly.pdbx_strand_id
1 'polypeptide(L)'
;MQKERGNEPCPLARTFLLLNIHLRYLQALKHADLFSDFHGFILTGWQRYDHFASLCELLPVSIASLAINIKLIRNFVLTDVDAEVILRSLKCPADTTINELIAGEAKCHFPGYKVRDSIWDFMIIKHHYDNASWIHNRESAYLQRSQMYLNASNPFYVDAVGNSYRKYLERLDKIMDRLRTSMNDIFFKDVFVEFMTDYVNPFYDDLKARLASVDTIDRRKTYRARPWFQK
;
A
#
# COMPACT_ATOMS: atom_id res chain seq x y z
N MET A 1 24.68 14.53 -11.74
CA MET A 1 23.55 15.40 -11.33
C MET A 1 22.26 14.61 -11.40
N GLN A 2 21.77 14.18 -10.23
CA GLN A 2 20.45 13.56 -10.11
C GLN A 2 19.40 14.62 -10.47
N LYS A 3 18.74 14.45 -11.62
CA LYS A 3 17.58 15.25 -11.96
C LYS A 3 16.45 14.76 -11.05
N GLU A 4 16.04 15.63 -10.14
CA GLU A 4 14.87 15.50 -9.28
C GLU A 4 13.70 14.90 -10.08
N ARG A 5 13.41 13.61 -9.84
CA ARG A 5 12.11 13.06 -10.19
C ARG A 5 11.20 13.54 -9.07
N GLY A 6 10.41 14.56 -9.40
CA GLY A 6 9.73 15.42 -8.43
C GLY A 6 8.88 14.69 -7.39
N ASN A 7 8.90 15.24 -6.18
CA ASN A 7 7.78 15.57 -5.27
C ASN A 7 6.54 14.68 -5.16
N GLU A 8 6.56 13.41 -5.59
CA GLU A 8 5.52 12.47 -5.20
C GLU A 8 5.91 11.79 -3.89
N PRO A 9 5.08 11.88 -2.83
CA PRO A 9 5.34 11.19 -1.56
C PRO A 9 5.46 9.70 -1.83
N CYS A 10 6.46 9.07 -1.23
CA CYS A 10 6.83 7.68 -1.48
C CYS A 10 5.60 6.76 -1.41
N PRO A 11 5.04 6.33 -2.55
CA PRO A 11 3.80 5.59 -2.50
C PRO A 11 4.15 4.14 -2.20
N LEU A 12 3.65 3.63 -1.07
CA LEU A 12 3.50 2.20 -0.76
C LEU A 12 2.98 1.37 -1.95
N ALA A 13 2.31 2.02 -2.91
CA ALA A 13 1.68 1.45 -4.08
C ALA A 13 2.54 1.38 -5.35
N ARG A 14 3.71 2.04 -5.43
CA ARG A 14 4.61 1.84 -6.61
C ARG A 14 5.52 0.62 -6.46
N THR A 15 5.47 -0.05 -5.30
CA THR A 15 6.42 -1.09 -4.89
C THR A 15 6.33 -2.39 -5.69
N PHE A 16 5.32 -2.59 -6.55
CA PHE A 16 5.23 -3.84 -7.28
C PHE A 16 6.15 -3.94 -8.49
N LEU A 17 6.44 -2.86 -9.22
CA LEU A 17 7.19 -2.98 -10.47
C LEU A 17 7.95 -1.71 -10.85
N LEU A 18 9.08 -1.44 -10.21
CA LEU A 18 10.16 -0.77 -10.93
C LEU A 18 10.92 -1.80 -11.78
N LEU A 19 10.21 -2.45 -12.71
CA LEU A 19 10.79 -3.09 -13.89
C LEU A 19 11.26 -2.00 -14.86
N ASN A 20 12.33 -1.30 -14.49
CA ASN A 20 12.97 -0.33 -15.37
C ASN A 20 14.41 -0.72 -15.71
N ILE A 21 14.89 -1.89 -15.30
CA ILE A 21 16.28 -2.30 -15.53
C ILE A 21 16.59 -2.40 -17.01
N HIS A 22 15.70 -2.96 -17.83
CA HIS A 22 15.92 -3.03 -19.28
C HIS A 22 16.08 -1.63 -19.89
N LEU A 23 15.20 -0.68 -19.54
CA LEU A 23 15.28 0.71 -19.97
C LEU A 23 16.53 1.43 -19.43
N ARG A 24 16.96 1.13 -18.20
CA ARG A 24 18.19 1.66 -17.59
C ARG A 24 19.44 1.11 -18.26
N TYR A 25 19.44 -0.16 -18.64
CA TYR A 25 20.51 -0.76 -19.42
C TYR A 25 20.61 -0.13 -20.82
N LEU A 26 19.48 0.02 -21.53
CA LEU A 26 19.46 0.73 -22.81
C LEU A 26 19.92 2.20 -22.68
N GLN A 27 19.62 2.86 -21.57
CA GLN A 27 20.16 4.20 -21.26
C GLN A 27 21.67 4.17 -20.98
N ALA A 28 22.18 3.17 -20.28
CA ALA A 28 23.61 3.00 -20.06
C ALA A 28 24.36 2.78 -21.39
N LEU A 29 23.79 2.00 -22.31
CA LEU A 29 24.35 1.81 -23.65
C LEU A 29 24.43 3.11 -24.47
N LYS A 30 23.49 4.05 -24.28
CA LYS A 30 23.56 5.38 -24.92
C LYS A 30 24.73 6.24 -24.44
N HIS A 31 25.29 5.91 -23.29
CA HIS A 31 26.43 6.59 -22.68
C HIS A 31 27.66 5.67 -22.62
N ALA A 32 27.67 4.57 -23.38
CA ALA A 32 28.75 3.60 -23.37
C ALA A 32 30.08 4.21 -23.83
N ASP A 33 30.03 5.25 -24.65
CA ASP A 33 31.19 6.05 -25.08
C ASP A 33 31.89 6.80 -23.94
N LEU A 34 31.21 7.02 -22.80
CA LEU A 34 31.78 7.65 -21.61
C LEU A 34 32.55 6.67 -20.71
N PHE A 35 32.49 5.36 -20.98
CA PHE A 35 33.09 4.34 -20.13
C PHE A 35 34.01 3.43 -20.95
N SER A 36 35.23 3.25 -20.47
CA SER A 36 36.20 2.36 -21.13
C SER A 36 35.89 0.88 -20.92
N ASP A 37 35.28 0.51 -19.77
CA ASP A 37 34.93 -0.88 -19.41
C ASP A 37 33.68 -0.94 -18.53
N PHE A 38 32.80 -1.91 -18.82
CA PHE A 38 31.61 -2.21 -18.01
C PHE A 38 31.87 -3.39 -17.08
N HIS A 39 31.92 -3.12 -15.77
CA HIS A 39 32.28 -4.13 -14.76
C HIS A 39 31.08 -4.89 -14.18
N GLY A 40 29.87 -4.33 -14.25
CA GLY A 40 28.68 -5.01 -13.73
C GLY A 40 27.56 -4.07 -13.28
N PHE A 41 26.59 -4.64 -12.58
CA PHE A 41 25.40 -3.95 -12.09
C PHE A 41 25.38 -3.87 -10.57
N ILE A 42 24.97 -2.71 -10.04
CA ILE A 42 24.62 -2.55 -8.63
C ILE A 42 23.11 -2.43 -8.56
N LEU A 43 22.46 -3.37 -7.89
CA LEU A 43 21.03 -3.35 -7.62
C LEU A 43 20.79 -2.64 -6.29
N THR A 44 20.05 -1.54 -6.32
CA THR A 44 19.71 -0.75 -5.13
C THR A 44 18.21 -0.79 -4.88
N GLY A 45 17.79 -1.10 -3.65
CA GLY A 45 16.43 -0.89 -3.15
C GLY A 45 16.43 0.27 -2.14
N TRP A 46 15.82 1.40 -2.50
CA TRP A 46 15.83 2.59 -1.65
C TRP A 46 14.76 2.46 -0.57
N GLN A 47 15.19 2.36 0.69
CA GLN A 47 14.26 2.35 1.83
C GLN A 47 13.81 3.77 2.20
N ARG A 48 14.63 4.79 1.97
CA ARG A 48 14.33 6.21 2.25
C ARG A 48 15.09 7.12 1.28
N TYR A 49 14.62 8.36 1.13
CA TYR A 49 15.35 9.41 0.41
C TYR A 49 16.44 10.07 1.27
N ASP A 50 16.13 10.33 2.55
CA ASP A 50 17.08 10.82 3.55
C ASP A 50 16.70 10.28 4.96
N HIS A 51 17.40 10.73 6.00
CA HIS A 51 17.18 10.27 7.37
C HIS A 51 15.80 10.66 7.96
N PHE A 52 15.24 11.78 7.53
CA PHE A 52 13.97 12.32 8.01
C PHE A 52 12.77 11.94 7.12
N ALA A 53 13.04 11.39 5.94
CA ALA A 53 12.01 10.89 5.03
C ALA A 53 11.33 9.62 5.57
N SER A 54 10.04 9.48 5.24
CA SER A 54 9.25 8.29 5.59
C SER A 54 9.78 7.02 4.91
N LEU A 55 9.39 5.86 5.45
CA LEU A 55 9.76 4.55 4.90
C LEU A 55 9.14 4.33 3.52
N CYS A 56 9.95 4.28 2.49
CA CYS A 56 9.52 4.10 1.10
C CYS A 56 9.16 2.66 0.75
N GLU A 57 10.08 1.73 0.99
CA GLU A 57 9.98 0.33 0.58
C GLU A 57 10.59 -0.59 1.64
N LEU A 58 9.91 -1.70 1.93
CA LEU A 58 10.41 -2.73 2.83
C LEU A 58 10.91 -3.92 2.01
N LEU A 59 12.07 -4.47 2.42
CA LEU A 59 12.74 -5.57 1.73
C LEU A 59 11.80 -6.74 1.35
N PRO A 60 10.91 -7.25 2.23
CA PRO A 60 10.03 -8.35 1.86
C PRO A 60 9.09 -8.06 0.68
N VAL A 61 8.72 -6.79 0.48
CA VAL A 61 7.86 -6.37 -0.64
C VAL A 61 8.67 -6.33 -1.94
N SER A 62 9.96 -5.99 -1.87
CA SER A 62 10.83 -5.88 -3.05
C SER A 62 11.49 -7.19 -3.48
N ILE A 63 11.38 -8.29 -2.71
CA ILE A 63 12.06 -9.57 -3.01
C ILE A 63 11.66 -10.13 -4.39
N ALA A 64 10.39 -10.08 -4.75
CA ALA A 64 9.92 -10.56 -6.06
C ALA A 64 10.55 -9.76 -7.20
N SER A 65 10.56 -8.43 -7.07
CA SER A 65 11.21 -7.53 -8.02
C SER A 65 12.70 -7.81 -8.14
N LEU A 66 13.40 -8.00 -7.01
CA LEU A 66 14.83 -8.35 -6.97
C LEU A 66 15.11 -9.66 -7.73
N ALA A 67 14.32 -10.70 -7.51
CA ALA A 67 14.50 -11.99 -8.17
C ALA A 67 14.34 -11.88 -9.70
N ILE A 68 13.33 -11.15 -10.16
CA ILE A 68 13.10 -10.90 -11.58
C ILE A 68 14.26 -10.08 -12.17
N ASN A 69 14.68 -9.03 -11.47
CA ASN A 69 15.75 -8.14 -11.90
C ASN A 69 17.11 -8.84 -12.05
N ILE A 70 17.44 -9.77 -11.15
CA ILE A 70 18.67 -10.58 -11.26
C ILE A 70 18.66 -11.43 -12.53
N LYS A 71 17.51 -12.03 -12.89
CA LYS A 71 17.37 -12.81 -14.12
C LYS A 71 17.44 -11.95 -15.37
N LEU A 72 16.75 -10.81 -15.36
CA LEU A 72 16.78 -9.85 -16.46
C LEU A 72 18.18 -9.31 -16.72
N ILE A 73 18.97 -9.05 -15.68
CA ILE A 73 20.37 -8.61 -15.85
C ILE A 73 21.22 -9.68 -16.53
N ARG A 74 20.99 -10.95 -16.18
CA ARG A 74 21.80 -12.06 -16.68
C ARG A 74 21.50 -12.38 -18.14
N ASN A 75 20.22 -12.37 -18.52
CA ASN A 75 19.76 -12.89 -19.80
C ASN A 75 19.20 -11.81 -20.74
N PHE A 76 19.05 -10.57 -20.27
CA PHE A 76 18.41 -9.42 -20.96
C PHE A 76 16.95 -9.60 -21.37
N VAL A 77 16.44 -10.82 -21.30
CA VAL A 77 15.06 -11.23 -21.51
C VAL A 77 14.67 -12.20 -20.41
N LEU A 78 13.38 -12.19 -20.02
CA LEU A 78 12.84 -13.17 -19.09
C LEU A 78 12.32 -14.36 -19.90
N THR A 79 12.98 -15.52 -19.76
CA THR A 79 12.55 -16.77 -20.42
C THR A 79 11.62 -17.59 -19.52
N ASP A 80 10.90 -18.57 -20.08
CA ASP A 80 10.06 -19.48 -19.30
C ASP A 80 10.88 -20.27 -18.27
N VAL A 81 12.11 -20.68 -18.65
CA VAL A 81 13.05 -21.34 -17.73
C VAL A 81 13.42 -20.41 -16.56
N ASP A 82 13.63 -19.12 -16.81
CA ASP A 82 13.90 -18.16 -15.74
C ASP A 82 12.69 -17.95 -14.83
N ALA A 83 11.49 -17.89 -15.39
CA ALA A 83 10.24 -17.79 -14.64
C ALA A 83 10.08 -18.98 -13.69
N GLU A 84 10.28 -20.21 -14.16
CA GLU A 84 10.25 -21.42 -13.32
C GLU A 84 11.27 -21.36 -12.17
N VAL A 85 12.50 -20.91 -12.46
CA VAL A 85 13.53 -20.76 -11.42
C VAL A 85 13.13 -19.70 -10.39
N ILE A 86 12.59 -18.56 -10.81
CA ILE A 86 12.13 -17.50 -9.89
C ILE A 86 11.03 -18.03 -8.99
N LEU A 87 9.97 -18.61 -9.56
CA LEU A 87 8.81 -19.10 -8.83
C LEU A 87 9.21 -20.17 -7.82
N ARG A 88 10.09 -21.10 -8.21
CA ARG A 88 10.65 -22.12 -7.31
C ARG A 88 11.48 -21.49 -6.18
N SER A 89 12.34 -20.53 -6.50
CA SER A 89 13.20 -19.85 -5.52
C SER A 89 12.41 -19.06 -4.49
N LEU A 90 11.30 -18.46 -4.91
CA LEU A 90 10.38 -17.73 -4.05
C LEU A 90 9.38 -18.63 -3.32
N LYS A 91 9.43 -19.95 -3.55
CA LYS A 91 8.52 -20.94 -2.97
C LYS A 91 7.06 -20.62 -3.29
N CYS A 92 6.79 -20.31 -4.55
CA CYS A 92 5.44 -20.11 -5.05
C CYS A 92 4.69 -21.45 -5.23
N PRO A 93 3.36 -21.45 -5.08
CA PRO A 93 2.50 -22.56 -5.49
C PRO A 93 2.75 -22.98 -6.94
N ALA A 94 2.49 -24.25 -7.27
CA ALA A 94 2.82 -24.83 -8.57
C ALA A 94 1.98 -24.27 -9.74
N ASP A 95 0.79 -23.75 -9.43
CA ASP A 95 -0.14 -23.11 -10.37
C ASP A 95 0.14 -21.61 -10.56
N THR A 96 1.05 -21.02 -9.77
CA THR A 96 1.39 -19.60 -9.87
C THR A 96 2.15 -19.31 -11.16
N THR A 97 1.70 -18.30 -11.88
CA THR A 97 2.33 -17.77 -13.09
C THR A 97 3.27 -16.61 -12.76
N ILE A 98 4.22 -16.33 -13.66
CA ILE A 98 5.10 -15.17 -13.53
C ILE A 98 4.31 -13.84 -13.57
N ASN A 99 3.20 -13.81 -14.29
CA ASN A 99 2.34 -12.63 -14.40
C ASN A 99 1.65 -12.32 -13.07
N GLU A 100 1.18 -13.33 -12.34
CA GLU A 100 0.63 -13.15 -10.99
C GLU A 100 1.70 -12.67 -9.99
N LEU A 101 2.96 -13.11 -10.16
CA LEU A 101 4.08 -12.61 -9.35
C LEU A 101 4.35 -11.13 -9.64
N ILE A 102 4.36 -10.77 -10.92
CA ILE A 102 4.54 -9.39 -11.42
C ILE A 102 3.40 -8.49 -10.93
N ALA A 103 2.16 -8.99 -10.97
CA ALA A 103 0.98 -8.28 -10.48
C ALA A 103 0.93 -8.14 -8.96
N GLY A 104 1.72 -8.90 -8.21
CA GLY A 104 1.73 -8.92 -6.74
C GLY A 104 0.71 -9.86 -6.10
N GLU A 105 -0.03 -10.59 -6.91
CA GLU A 105 -1.13 -11.48 -6.51
C GLU A 105 -0.63 -12.86 -6.07
N ALA A 106 0.58 -13.26 -6.48
CA ALA A 106 1.15 -14.57 -6.19
C ALA A 106 1.35 -14.83 -4.68
N LYS A 107 0.93 -16.00 -4.18
CA LYS A 107 1.08 -16.40 -2.76
C LYS A 107 2.35 -17.20 -2.48
N CYS A 108 3.50 -16.60 -2.78
CA CYS A 108 4.81 -17.19 -2.56
C CYS A 108 5.27 -17.14 -1.09
N HIS A 109 6.00 -18.16 -0.64
CA HIS A 109 6.38 -18.39 0.77
C HIS A 109 7.88 -18.16 1.07
N PHE A 110 8.48 -17.15 0.43
CA PHE A 110 9.87 -16.74 0.70
C PHE A 110 10.03 -16.09 2.09
N PRO A 111 11.23 -16.03 2.69
CA PRO A 111 11.43 -15.38 3.99
C PRO A 111 10.90 -13.93 4.03
N GLY A 112 10.05 -13.61 5.00
CA GLY A 112 9.40 -12.29 5.10
C GLY A 112 8.08 -12.15 4.32
N TYR A 113 7.62 -13.19 3.59
CA TYR A 113 6.38 -13.12 2.80
C TYR A 113 5.15 -12.69 3.60
N LYS A 114 5.07 -13.02 4.91
CA LYS A 114 3.97 -12.61 5.78
C LYS A 114 3.82 -11.09 5.90
N VAL A 115 4.95 -10.36 5.90
CA VAL A 115 4.95 -8.89 5.88
C VAL A 115 4.41 -8.40 4.54
N ARG A 116 4.95 -8.94 3.44
CA ARG A 116 4.49 -8.61 2.08
C ARG A 116 2.99 -8.85 1.91
N ASP A 117 2.49 -10.01 2.33
CA ASP A 117 1.07 -10.37 2.22
C ASP A 117 0.18 -9.47 3.09
N SER A 118 0.62 -9.13 4.30
CA SER A 118 -0.16 -8.27 5.18
C SER A 118 -0.23 -6.82 4.66
N ILE A 119 0.85 -6.32 4.06
CA ILE A 119 0.87 -5.01 3.38
C ILE A 119 -0.03 -5.04 2.15
N TRP A 120 0.03 -6.11 1.36
CA TRP A 120 -0.84 -6.30 0.20
C TRP A 120 -2.32 -6.33 0.59
N ASP A 121 -2.68 -7.09 1.64
CA ASP A 121 -4.05 -7.14 2.16
C ASP A 121 -4.53 -5.74 2.60
N PHE A 122 -3.66 -4.94 3.26
CA PHE A 122 -3.96 -3.55 3.61
C PHE A 122 -4.23 -2.70 2.37
N MET A 123 -3.35 -2.78 1.37
CA MET A 123 -3.48 -2.03 0.12
C MET A 123 -4.77 -2.36 -0.61
N ILE A 124 -5.14 -3.64 -0.71
CA ILE A 124 -6.40 -4.08 -1.32
C ILE A 124 -7.60 -3.48 -0.57
N ILE A 125 -7.60 -3.54 0.76
CA ILE A 125 -8.71 -3.00 1.55
C ILE A 125 -8.83 -1.48 1.36
N LYS A 126 -7.71 -0.77 1.41
CA LYS A 126 -7.70 0.67 1.20
C LYS A 126 -8.18 1.02 -0.21
N HIS A 127 -7.68 0.32 -1.23
CA HIS A 127 -8.11 0.53 -2.61
C HIS A 127 -9.60 0.26 -2.81
N HIS A 128 -10.12 -0.82 -2.22
CA HIS A 128 -11.55 -1.14 -2.26
C HIS A 128 -12.39 -0.06 -1.57
N TYR A 129 -11.89 0.51 -0.46
CA TYR A 129 -12.53 1.65 0.19
C TYR A 129 -12.52 2.90 -0.70
N ASP A 130 -11.35 3.32 -1.18
CA ASP A 130 -11.16 4.52 -2.01
C ASP A 130 -12.02 4.51 -3.29
N ASN A 131 -12.32 3.31 -3.81
CA ASN A 131 -13.15 3.11 -5.00
C ASN A 131 -14.64 2.84 -4.68
N ALA A 132 -15.04 2.81 -3.41
CA ALA A 132 -16.42 2.55 -3.01
C ALA A 132 -17.27 3.82 -3.17
N SER A 133 -17.62 4.16 -4.42
CA SER A 133 -18.40 5.35 -4.76
C SER A 133 -19.70 5.48 -3.97
N TRP A 134 -20.37 4.37 -3.66
CA TRP A 134 -21.59 4.35 -2.87
C TRP A 134 -21.39 4.86 -1.43
N ILE A 135 -20.19 4.65 -0.85
CA ILE A 135 -19.79 5.18 0.45
C ILE A 135 -19.52 6.66 0.30
N HIS A 136 -18.60 7.04 -0.60
CA HIS A 136 -18.17 8.42 -0.77
C HIS A 136 -19.29 9.38 -1.17
N ASN A 137 -20.26 8.93 -1.97
CA ASN A 137 -21.44 9.70 -2.29
C ASN A 137 -22.30 9.97 -1.05
N ARG A 138 -22.45 8.98 -0.16
CA ARG A 138 -23.19 9.14 1.10
C ARG A 138 -22.42 9.97 2.11
N GLU A 139 -21.11 9.82 2.20
CA GLU A 139 -20.26 10.68 3.02
C GLU A 139 -20.40 12.13 2.58
N SER A 140 -20.37 12.38 1.27
CA SER A 140 -20.47 13.71 0.70
C SER A 140 -21.83 14.38 0.93
N ALA A 141 -22.91 13.60 1.01
CA ALA A 141 -24.23 14.13 1.29
C ALA A 141 -24.58 14.20 2.78
N TYR A 142 -24.16 13.19 3.57
CA TYR A 142 -24.70 12.92 4.90
C TYR A 142 -23.66 12.86 6.02
N LEU A 143 -22.35 12.82 5.72
CA LEU A 143 -21.30 12.75 6.74
C LEU A 143 -20.16 13.75 6.47
N GLN A 144 -20.51 14.90 5.92
CA GLN A 144 -19.59 16.02 5.76
C GLN A 144 -19.31 16.68 7.12
N ARG A 145 -18.25 17.50 7.18
CA ARG A 145 -17.77 18.16 8.41
C ARG A 145 -18.88 18.91 9.16
N SER A 146 -19.80 19.55 8.43
CA SER A 146 -20.91 20.29 9.05
C SER A 146 -21.90 19.38 9.80
N GLN A 147 -22.19 18.19 9.25
CA GLN A 147 -23.08 17.19 9.82
C GLN A 147 -22.44 16.54 11.04
N MET A 148 -21.15 16.21 10.94
CA MET A 148 -20.37 15.67 12.05
C MET A 148 -20.28 16.70 13.20
N TYR A 149 -19.96 17.96 12.90
CA TYR A 149 -19.87 19.03 13.90
C TYR A 149 -21.20 19.27 14.63
N LEU A 150 -22.31 19.32 13.89
CA LEU A 150 -23.64 19.51 14.48
C LEU A 150 -24.19 18.24 15.13
N ASN A 151 -23.55 17.09 14.91
CA ASN A 151 -24.08 15.76 15.21
C ASN A 151 -25.51 15.62 14.67
N ALA A 152 -25.72 16.01 13.41
CA ALA A 152 -27.04 16.06 12.79
C ALA A 152 -26.99 15.69 11.31
N SER A 153 -27.64 14.59 10.95
CA SER A 153 -27.79 14.10 9.58
C SER A 153 -28.99 13.15 9.47
N ASN A 154 -29.18 12.50 8.33
CA ASN A 154 -30.21 11.48 8.14
C ASN A 154 -29.69 10.11 8.64
N PRO A 155 -30.24 9.54 9.73
CA PRO A 155 -29.76 8.29 10.33
C PRO A 155 -29.76 7.11 9.36
N PHE A 156 -30.76 7.02 8.48
CA PHE A 156 -30.89 5.89 7.55
C PHE A 156 -29.68 5.78 6.61
N TYR A 157 -29.20 6.90 6.07
CA TYR A 157 -28.03 6.89 5.18
C TYR A 157 -26.71 6.75 5.93
N VAL A 158 -26.65 7.27 7.16
CA VAL A 158 -25.45 7.23 8.01
C VAL A 158 -25.24 5.82 8.59
N ASP A 159 -26.29 5.12 9.01
CA ASP A 159 -26.19 3.75 9.54
C ASP A 159 -25.64 2.76 8.50
N ALA A 160 -26.12 2.83 7.25
CA ALA A 160 -25.60 2.01 6.15
C ALA A 160 -24.08 2.20 5.94
N VAL A 161 -23.60 3.43 6.09
CA VAL A 161 -22.17 3.77 6.00
C VAL A 161 -21.42 3.29 7.25
N GLY A 162 -21.98 3.47 8.44
CA GLY A 162 -21.40 2.99 9.71
C GLY A 162 -21.19 1.47 9.72
N ASN A 163 -22.14 0.70 9.21
CA ASN A 163 -21.99 -0.74 9.03
C ASN A 163 -20.84 -1.11 8.08
N SER A 164 -20.55 -0.27 7.08
CA SER A 164 -19.37 -0.45 6.23
C SER A 164 -18.08 -0.17 6.97
N TYR A 165 -18.02 0.93 7.74
CA TYR A 165 -16.83 1.26 8.53
C TYR A 165 -16.49 0.16 9.53
N ARG A 166 -17.48 -0.39 10.24
CA ARG A 166 -17.29 -1.53 11.14
C ARG A 166 -16.63 -2.72 10.43
N LYS A 167 -17.14 -3.10 9.25
CA LYS A 167 -16.56 -4.19 8.43
C LYS A 167 -15.13 -3.92 8.01
N TYR A 168 -14.80 -2.68 7.64
CA TYR A 168 -13.42 -2.33 7.29
C TYR A 168 -12.50 -2.35 8.51
N LEU A 169 -12.93 -1.76 9.63
CA LEU A 169 -12.17 -1.73 10.88
C LEU A 169 -11.87 -3.16 11.39
N GLU A 170 -12.85 -4.06 11.41
CA GLU A 170 -12.64 -5.46 11.81
C GLU A 170 -11.60 -6.18 10.94
N ARG A 171 -11.55 -5.87 9.64
CA ARG A 171 -10.54 -6.43 8.74
C ARG A 171 -9.17 -5.78 8.95
N LEU A 172 -9.14 -4.47 9.18
CA LEU A 172 -7.92 -3.72 9.46
C LEU A 172 -7.29 -4.20 10.77
N ASP A 173 -8.07 -4.41 11.84
CA ASP A 173 -7.57 -4.93 13.11
C ASP A 173 -6.82 -6.26 12.90
N LYS A 174 -7.41 -7.20 12.13
CA LYS A 174 -6.77 -8.48 11.79
C LYS A 174 -5.50 -8.31 10.96
N ILE A 175 -5.41 -7.30 10.10
CA ILE A 175 -4.20 -7.00 9.32
C ILE A 175 -3.13 -6.38 10.23
N MET A 176 -3.51 -5.46 11.11
CA MET A 176 -2.62 -4.80 12.05
C MET A 176 -1.96 -5.81 13.01
N ASP A 177 -2.72 -6.80 13.50
CA ASP A 177 -2.19 -7.88 14.34
C ASP A 177 -1.19 -8.77 13.58
N ARG A 178 -1.51 -9.10 12.32
CA ARG A 178 -0.60 -9.87 11.44
C ARG A 178 0.65 -9.09 11.10
N LEU A 179 0.55 -7.79 10.79
CA LEU A 179 1.68 -6.90 10.57
C LEU A 179 2.55 -6.81 11.82
N ARG A 180 1.95 -6.63 13.00
CA ARG A 180 2.67 -6.55 14.26
C ARG A 180 3.52 -7.79 14.51
N THR A 181 2.94 -8.98 14.31
CA THR A 181 3.68 -10.23 14.52
C THR A 181 4.76 -10.39 13.45
N SER A 182 4.38 -10.32 12.17
CA SER A 182 5.29 -10.61 11.06
C SER A 182 6.42 -9.58 10.88
N MET A 183 6.19 -8.31 11.16
CA MET A 183 7.23 -7.28 11.05
C MET A 183 8.22 -7.39 12.20
N ASN A 184 7.76 -7.64 13.43
CA ASN A 184 8.65 -7.78 14.58
C ASN A 184 9.49 -9.07 14.54
N ASP A 185 9.13 -10.04 13.70
CA ASP A 185 9.93 -11.23 13.44
C ASP A 185 11.22 -10.92 12.64
N ILE A 186 11.24 -9.84 11.85
CA ILE A 186 12.34 -9.54 10.90
C ILE A 186 12.89 -8.10 11.00
N PHE A 187 12.17 -7.20 11.65
CA PHE A 187 12.54 -5.80 11.85
C PHE A 187 12.52 -5.42 13.32
N PHE A 188 13.23 -4.34 13.66
CA PHE A 188 13.09 -3.69 14.95
C PHE A 188 11.66 -3.16 15.14
N LYS A 189 11.20 -3.14 16.40
CA LYS A 189 9.86 -2.67 16.76
C LYS A 189 9.58 -1.24 16.28
N ASP A 190 10.61 -0.39 16.25
CA ASP A 190 10.49 1.00 15.80
C ASP A 190 10.09 1.10 14.33
N VAL A 191 10.55 0.18 13.47
CA VAL A 191 10.16 0.13 12.05
C VAL A 191 8.67 -0.17 11.92
N PHE A 192 8.14 -1.07 12.74
CA PHE A 192 6.70 -1.34 12.78
C PHE A 192 5.93 -0.11 13.25
N VAL A 193 6.38 0.56 14.31
CA VAL A 193 5.70 1.77 14.84
C VAL A 193 5.67 2.88 13.81
N GLU A 194 6.79 3.16 13.15
CA GLU A 194 6.89 4.16 12.09
C GLU A 194 5.97 3.81 10.91
N PHE A 195 6.05 2.57 10.41
CA PHE A 195 5.20 2.11 9.31
C PHE A 195 3.71 2.27 9.62
N MET A 196 3.30 1.87 10.82
CA MET A 196 1.92 2.03 11.27
C MET A 196 1.52 3.51 11.32
N THR A 197 2.38 4.36 11.86
CA THR A 197 2.11 5.80 12.04
C THR A 197 1.93 6.51 10.70
N ASP A 198 2.80 6.25 9.73
CA ASP A 198 2.80 6.98 8.47
C ASP A 198 1.76 6.45 7.48
N TYR A 199 1.44 5.15 7.52
CA TYR A 199 0.69 4.51 6.44
C TYR A 199 -0.65 3.90 6.84
N VAL A 200 -0.72 3.21 7.98
CA VAL A 200 -1.91 2.44 8.36
C VAL A 200 -2.85 3.25 9.25
N ASN A 201 -2.30 3.89 10.29
CA ASN A 201 -3.04 4.65 11.27
C ASN A 201 -3.84 5.80 10.67
N PRO A 202 -3.34 6.60 9.69
CA PRO A 202 -4.13 7.71 9.13
C PRO A 202 -5.46 7.25 8.53
N PHE A 203 -5.48 6.09 7.87
CA PHE A 203 -6.71 5.52 7.33
C PHE A 203 -7.59 4.91 8.41
N TYR A 204 -7.00 4.15 9.34
CA TYR A 204 -7.72 3.51 10.44
C TYR A 204 -8.41 4.55 11.35
N ASP A 205 -7.68 5.59 11.73
CA ASP A 205 -8.15 6.64 12.65
C ASP A 205 -9.24 7.50 12.00
N ASP A 206 -9.13 7.82 10.70
CA ASP A 206 -10.19 8.52 9.97
C ASP A 206 -11.49 7.71 9.96
N LEU A 207 -11.43 6.41 9.63
CA LEU A 207 -12.60 5.52 9.69
C LEU A 207 -13.20 5.46 11.10
N LYS A 208 -12.36 5.36 12.12
CA LYS A 208 -12.79 5.29 13.52
C LYS A 208 -13.46 6.59 13.97
N ALA A 209 -12.92 7.74 13.60
CA ALA A 209 -13.49 9.05 13.90
C ALA A 209 -14.84 9.26 13.19
N ARG A 210 -14.95 8.84 11.93
CA ARG A 210 -16.21 8.86 11.17
C ARG A 210 -17.25 7.94 11.80
N LEU A 211 -16.87 6.72 12.18
CA LEU A 211 -17.76 5.79 12.87
C LEU A 211 -18.27 6.36 14.20
N ALA A 212 -17.41 6.98 15.01
CA ALA A 212 -17.83 7.65 16.24
C ALA A 212 -18.86 8.77 15.98
N SER A 213 -18.70 9.49 14.86
CA SER A 213 -19.66 10.52 14.44
C SER A 213 -20.98 9.90 14.00
N VAL A 214 -20.95 8.77 13.27
CA VAL A 214 -22.15 7.99 12.91
C VAL A 214 -22.92 7.57 14.16
N ASP A 215 -22.25 6.94 15.12
CA ASP A 215 -22.89 6.46 16.35
C ASP A 215 -23.49 7.62 17.17
N THR A 216 -22.86 8.80 17.14
CA THR A 216 -23.39 9.99 17.81
C THR A 216 -24.63 10.54 17.13
N ILE A 217 -24.67 10.55 15.79
CA ILE A 217 -25.82 10.99 14.99
C ILE A 217 -27.01 10.04 15.19
N ASP A 218 -26.75 8.73 15.19
CA ASP A 218 -27.77 7.69 15.28
C ASP A 218 -28.47 7.65 16.64
N ARG A 219 -27.73 7.96 17.72
CA ARG A 219 -28.30 8.05 19.08
C ARG A 219 -29.21 9.26 19.29
N ARG A 220 -29.21 10.25 18.39
CA ARG A 220 -30.05 11.44 18.56
C ARG A 220 -31.48 11.19 18.10
N LYS A 221 -32.43 11.47 19.00
CA LYS A 221 -33.87 11.40 18.72
C LYS A 221 -34.43 12.68 18.08
N THR A 222 -33.77 13.82 18.28
CA THR A 222 -34.22 15.13 17.78
C THR A 222 -33.04 15.96 17.29
N TYR A 223 -33.29 16.80 16.28
CA TYR A 223 -32.32 17.69 15.67
C TYR A 223 -32.77 19.15 15.83
N ARG A 224 -31.83 20.05 16.15
CA ARG A 224 -32.09 21.49 16.13
C ARG A 224 -32.11 22.00 14.69
N ALA A 225 -32.82 23.10 14.45
CA ALA A 225 -32.73 23.82 13.18
C ALA A 225 -31.27 24.15 12.86
N ARG A 226 -30.87 24.01 11.60
CA ARG A 226 -29.49 24.28 11.20
C ARG A 226 -29.18 25.77 11.39
N PRO A 227 -28.05 26.12 12.03
CA PRO A 227 -27.74 27.50 12.44
C PRO A 227 -27.55 28.46 11.26
N TRP A 228 -27.36 27.94 10.05
CA TRP A 228 -27.16 28.73 8.82
C TRP A 228 -28.46 29.25 8.19
N PHE A 229 -29.62 28.79 8.66
CA PHE A 229 -30.94 29.20 8.15
C PHE A 229 -31.74 29.98 9.20
N GLN A 230 -31.08 30.91 9.90
CA GLN A 230 -31.80 31.85 10.75
C GLN A 230 -32.45 32.92 9.86
N LYS A 231 -33.77 33.08 10.02
CA LYS A 231 -34.51 34.26 9.54
C LYS A 231 -34.40 35.36 10.58
#